data_AF-A0A1G4FHV3-F1
#
_entry.id   AF-A0A1G4FHV3-F1
#
_cell.length_a   1.000
_cell.length_b   1.000
_cell.length_c   1.000
_cell.angle_alpha   90.00
_cell.angle_beta   90.00
_cell.angle_gamma   90.00
#
_symmetry.space_group_name_H-M   'P 1'
#
loop_
_entity.id
_entity.type
_entity.pdbx_description
1 polymer ?
#
loop_
_entity_poly.entity_id
_entity_poly.type
_entity_poly.pdbx_seq_one_letter_code
_entity_poly.pdbx_strand_id
1 'polypeptide(L)'
;MKKFFLGLAIVYVFLFLIALIVVSMIILTDQSSNLAIRMLSFIVCCVLISLSYSLLRFLRRKFKNEIGSRDIKMLNKKTLNNNIKTRNYIKNDTQSEILNRQFENNMRILNDCYEIMAKTKNSDTFISRYDLAMDKLNILREGAEHGIVDDNKYEKWFNKIDECYRMRIGSFSNNNRNKNVPAETKPTVTTSDIFKITLKERYVPDDSYLNFDNINIPSDVKELLWVKGNNYEENGENIFSEPSLIDTDLSIEPAGYLNNNKESIGYYPSYNKLTPRQRYVYLKWLEDITNNQVDIGYVFIFYYGLERHLLYGKFEKAVNMINKLRMYHENSSFLAYSADALLISAFMHRKIDLIEKINLETSSRDLATFVIGAVTNKYSSSDLLRMRRSVGFTNDRYIKNQYDLFMHELDNVLIERYKEPYYVVRKEDFLNSKGKITIAMANYSLRLKKRFAYAPDITSNEEFAKNVLGILTEAHEKVKLINRKNRKLKQQGQEIDIDKELNHVINNISYSVYPHKEIPVIEKERIFIKSLIEAMTQQGLYEAERLKLQRLTDGTFNVSCRKCYIGKIRLQKIKTYMQVLKGEDIILYEDKTLEEYIEHIEEWISYIKHCDR
;
A
#
# COMPACT_ATOMS: atom_id res chain seq x y z
N MET A 1 48.34 18.28 27.09
CA MET A 1 47.91 19.31 28.06
C MET A 1 47.18 20.51 27.44
N LYS A 2 47.74 21.28 26.49
CA LYS A 2 47.05 22.48 25.92
C LYS A 2 45.63 22.24 25.36
N LYS A 3 45.37 21.10 24.69
CA LYS A 3 44.02 20.74 24.19
C LYS A 3 43.02 20.39 25.31
N PHE A 4 43.49 19.84 26.43
CA PHE A 4 42.65 19.51 27.59
C PHE A 4 42.22 20.77 28.33
N PHE A 5 43.15 21.71 28.57
CA PHE A 5 42.84 23.01 29.17
C PHE A 5 41.95 23.87 28.26
N LEU A 6 42.11 23.80 26.94
CA LEU A 6 41.21 24.48 25.99
C LEU A 6 39.80 23.88 26.03
N GLY A 7 39.67 22.56 26.13
CA GLY A 7 38.38 21.88 26.29
C GLY A 7 37.69 22.25 27.60
N LEU A 8 38.43 22.28 28.71
CA LEU A 8 37.91 22.70 30.01
C LEU A 8 37.46 24.18 29.99
N ALA A 9 38.25 25.07 29.39
CA ALA A 9 37.90 26.49 29.27
C ALA A 9 36.61 26.69 28.45
N ILE A 10 36.41 25.92 27.39
CA ILE A 10 35.19 25.97 26.57
C ILE A 10 33.97 25.49 27.37
N VAL A 11 34.09 24.42 28.14
CA VAL A 11 33.01 23.91 29.00
C VAL A 11 32.66 24.94 30.09
N TYR A 12 33.67 25.58 30.70
CA TYR A 12 33.44 26.63 31.70
C TYR A 12 32.75 27.86 31.12
N VAL A 13 33.16 28.33 29.94
CA VAL A 13 32.49 29.45 29.26
C VAL A 13 31.04 29.11 28.91
N PHE A 14 30.78 27.87 28.50
CA PHE A 14 29.43 27.41 28.18
C PHE A 14 28.53 27.31 29.41
N LEU A 15 29.04 26.77 30.53
CA LEU A 15 28.32 26.70 31.80
C LEU A 15 28.07 28.11 32.39
N PHE A 16 29.02 29.03 32.25
CA PHE A 16 28.87 30.42 32.68
C PHE A 16 27.79 31.16 31.87
N LEU A 17 27.74 30.95 30.55
CA LEU A 17 26.69 31.49 29.68
C LEU A 17 25.30 30.96 30.05
N ILE A 18 25.19 29.66 30.37
CA ILE A 18 23.94 29.06 30.84
C ILE A 18 23.50 29.67 32.18
N ALA A 19 24.43 29.83 33.13
CA ALA A 19 24.13 30.44 34.42
C ALA A 19 23.61 31.88 34.27
N LEU A 20 24.21 32.69 33.40
CA LEU A 20 23.73 34.05 33.11
C LEU A 20 22.34 34.07 32.46
N ILE A 21 22.07 33.14 31.53
CA ILE A 21 20.73 32.99 30.92
C ILE A 21 19.68 32.64 31.98
N VAL A 22 20.01 31.74 32.92
CA VAL A 22 19.11 31.36 34.00
C VAL A 22 18.84 32.53 34.94
N VAL A 23 19.87 33.30 35.32
CA VAL A 23 19.70 34.50 36.16
C VAL A 23 18.85 35.56 35.45
N SER A 24 19.07 35.81 34.15
CA SER A 24 18.24 36.74 33.37
C SER A 24 16.79 36.26 33.24
N MET A 25 16.54 34.95 33.10
CA MET A 25 15.21 34.35 33.08
C MET A 25 14.48 34.50 34.42
N ILE A 26 15.19 34.33 35.55
CA ILE A 26 14.62 34.53 36.89
C ILE A 26 14.17 35.99 37.07
N ILE A 27 15.00 36.96 36.65
CA ILE A 27 14.67 38.39 36.71
C ILE A 27 13.46 38.72 35.82
N LEU A 28 13.30 38.06 34.67
CA LEU A 28 12.13 38.23 33.79
C LEU A 28 10.82 37.75 34.44
N THR A 29 10.90 36.72 35.29
CA THR A 29 9.73 36.13 35.95
C THR A 29 9.36 36.78 37.28
N ASP A 30 10.25 37.59 37.87
CA ASP A 30 10.00 38.25 39.15
C ASP A 30 9.10 39.48 38.99
N GLN A 31 7.85 39.34 39.46
CA GLN A 31 6.78 40.34 39.40
C GLN A 31 7.08 41.65 40.14
N SER A 32 8.08 41.69 41.03
CA SER A 32 8.48 42.88 41.80
C SER A 32 9.45 43.83 41.07
N SER A 33 10.08 43.37 39.98
CA SER A 33 11.08 44.15 39.24
C SER A 33 10.46 45.09 38.21
N ASN A 34 11.02 46.30 38.04
CA ASN A 34 10.48 47.33 37.13
C ASN A 34 10.56 46.88 35.66
N LEU A 35 9.55 47.22 34.86
CA LEU A 35 9.40 46.86 33.45
C LEU A 35 10.64 47.16 32.60
N ALA A 36 11.33 48.28 32.85
CA ALA A 36 12.57 48.62 32.14
C ALA A 36 13.70 47.60 32.38
N ILE A 37 13.81 47.07 33.60
CA ILE A 37 14.81 46.06 34.00
C ILE A 37 14.50 44.70 33.35
N ARG A 38 13.21 44.35 33.23
CA ARG A 38 12.79 43.14 32.53
C ARG A 38 13.04 43.23 31.03
N MET A 39 12.75 44.37 30.41
CA MET A 39 13.07 44.57 28.97
C MET A 39 14.58 44.51 28.71
N LEU A 40 15.40 45.11 29.57
CA LEU A 40 16.85 45.02 29.45
C LEU A 40 17.34 43.58 29.63
N SER A 41 16.81 42.84 30.61
CA SER A 41 17.14 41.43 30.84
C SER A 41 16.71 40.52 29.68
N PHE A 42 15.58 40.82 29.02
CA PHE A 42 15.15 40.10 27.82
C PHE A 42 16.13 40.27 26.67
N ILE A 43 16.56 41.51 26.41
CA ILE A 43 17.52 41.82 25.35
C ILE A 43 18.87 41.14 25.62
N VAL A 44 19.36 41.21 26.86
CA VAL A 44 20.59 40.53 27.29
C VAL A 44 20.48 39.02 27.08
N CYS A 45 19.35 38.40 27.44
CA CYS A 45 19.13 36.97 27.27
C CYS A 45 19.18 36.55 25.79
N CYS A 46 18.51 37.30 24.91
CA CYS A 46 18.52 37.06 23.46
C CYS A 46 19.93 37.18 22.84
N VAL A 47 20.72 38.15 23.30
CA VAL A 47 22.11 38.34 22.86
C VAL A 47 22.99 37.18 23.31
N LEU A 48 22.86 36.73 24.57
CA LEU A 48 23.65 35.60 25.12
C LEU A 48 23.29 34.26 24.44
N ILE A 49 22.03 34.05 24.08
CA ILE A 49 21.60 32.86 23.30
C ILE A 49 22.21 32.89 21.89
N SER A 50 22.26 34.07 21.26
CA SER A 50 22.84 34.22 19.92
C SER A 50 24.36 34.03 19.90
N LEU A 51 25.06 34.52 20.93
CA LEU A 51 26.49 34.33 21.12
C LEU A 51 26.85 32.86 21.41
N SER A 52 26.08 32.18 22.26
CA SER A 52 26.30 30.75 22.57
C SER A 52 26.07 29.86 21.34
N TYR A 53 25.06 30.14 20.52
CA TYR A 53 24.83 29.43 19.27
C TYR A 53 25.97 29.65 18.24
N SER A 54 26.45 30.89 18.14
CA SER A 54 27.57 31.24 17.25
C SER A 54 28.88 30.56 17.67
N LEU A 55 29.15 30.48 18.98
CA LEU A 55 30.30 29.78 19.55
C LEU A 55 30.21 28.26 19.26
N LEU A 56 29.04 27.65 19.45
CA LEU A 56 28.78 26.25 19.10
C LEU A 56 29.03 25.97 17.61
N ARG A 57 28.58 26.87 16.73
CA ARG A 57 28.81 26.75 15.28
C ARG A 57 30.28 26.88 14.90
N PHE A 58 31.01 27.78 15.56
CA PHE A 58 32.46 27.95 15.38
C PHE A 58 33.23 26.71 15.84
N LEU A 59 32.92 26.18 17.03
CA LEU A 59 33.53 24.95 17.56
C LEU A 59 33.24 23.77 16.63
N ARG A 60 31.99 23.62 16.17
CA ARG A 60 31.62 22.55 15.23
C ARG A 60 32.38 22.65 13.92
N ARG A 61 32.63 23.85 13.38
CA ARG A 61 33.48 24.04 12.19
C ARG A 61 34.95 23.69 12.45
N LYS A 62 35.52 24.13 13.57
CA LYS A 62 36.93 23.91 13.92
C LYS A 62 37.25 22.43 14.18
N PHE A 63 36.32 21.67 14.77
CA PHE A 63 36.50 20.25 15.05
C PHE A 63 36.04 19.30 13.94
N LYS A 64 35.27 19.76 12.94
CA LYS A 64 34.86 18.94 11.78
C LYS A 64 36.04 18.53 10.88
N ASN A 65 37.15 19.29 10.90
CA ASN A 65 38.34 19.00 10.10
C ASN A 65 39.37 18.10 10.80
N GLU A 66 39.28 17.85 12.12
CA GLU A 66 40.18 16.93 12.83
C GLU A 66 39.64 15.49 12.96
N ILE A 67 38.35 15.25 12.69
CA ILE A 67 37.72 13.92 12.79
C ILE A 67 37.81 13.13 11.46
N GLY A 68 38.15 13.81 10.34
CA GLY A 68 38.10 13.22 8.99
C GLY A 68 39.27 12.30 8.58
N SER A 69 40.34 12.14 9.36
CA SER A 69 41.53 11.37 8.90
C SER A 69 41.90 10.13 9.73
N ARG A 70 41.27 9.87 10.88
CA ARG A 70 41.58 8.70 11.71
C ARG A 70 40.69 7.47 11.43
N ASP A 71 39.49 7.64 10.89
CA ASP A 71 38.56 6.50 10.71
C ASP A 71 38.65 5.82 9.34
N ILE A 72 39.23 6.46 8.32
CA ILE A 72 39.29 5.90 6.95
C ILE A 72 40.37 4.82 6.80
N LYS A 73 41.42 4.81 7.64
CA LYS A 73 42.42 3.71 7.65
C LYS A 73 42.03 2.50 8.50
N MET A 74 41.00 2.60 9.35
CA MET A 74 40.53 1.47 10.17
C MET A 74 39.38 0.68 9.53
N LEU A 75 38.65 1.26 8.58
CA LEU A 75 37.53 0.60 7.90
C LEU A 75 37.97 -0.37 6.79
N ASN A 76 39.05 -0.12 6.04
CA ASN A 76 39.46 -1.01 4.95
C ASN A 76 40.22 -2.27 5.38
N LYS A 77 40.62 -2.40 6.66
CA LYS A 77 41.27 -3.63 7.18
C LYS A 77 40.29 -4.55 7.93
N LYS A 78 39.11 -4.05 8.33
CA LYS A 78 38.05 -4.82 8.99
C LYS A 78 37.11 -5.55 8.02
N THR A 79 36.92 -5.01 6.81
CA THR A 79 36.01 -5.61 5.82
C THR A 79 36.61 -6.82 5.10
N LEU A 80 37.95 -6.96 5.06
CA LEU A 80 38.61 -8.11 4.42
C LEU A 80 38.89 -9.28 5.39
N ASN A 81 38.87 -9.05 6.71
CA ASN A 81 39.13 -10.09 7.72
C ASN A 81 37.86 -10.71 8.36
N ASN A 82 36.67 -10.21 8.03
CA ASN A 82 35.41 -10.77 8.56
C ASN A 82 34.82 -11.91 7.71
N ASN A 83 35.35 -12.19 6.51
CA ASN A 83 34.95 -13.35 5.71
C ASN A 83 35.69 -14.65 6.09
N ILE A 84 36.54 -14.64 7.14
CA ILE A 84 37.26 -15.82 7.63
C ILE A 84 36.93 -16.14 9.11
N LYS A 85 36.07 -15.34 9.77
CA LYS A 85 35.68 -15.56 11.19
C LYS A 85 34.21 -15.86 11.45
N THR A 86 33.40 -16.10 10.41
CA THR A 86 32.01 -16.59 10.54
C THR A 86 31.91 -18.11 10.57
N ARG A 87 32.95 -18.82 11.01
CA ARG A 87 32.91 -20.28 11.15
C ARG A 87 33.04 -20.83 12.57
N ASN A 88 33.10 -20.01 13.61
CA ASN A 88 33.07 -20.49 14.99
C ASN A 88 32.71 -19.35 15.94
N TYR A 89 31.44 -19.21 16.34
CA TYR A 89 31.03 -18.67 17.64
C TYR A 89 29.55 -19.01 17.87
N ILE A 90 29.30 -20.23 18.33
CA ILE A 90 28.12 -20.57 19.11
C ILE A 90 28.32 -19.90 20.48
N LYS A 91 27.39 -19.06 20.91
CA LYS A 91 27.31 -18.59 22.29
C LYS A 91 25.87 -18.76 22.77
N ASN A 92 25.67 -19.67 23.71
CA ASN A 92 24.40 -19.92 24.37
C ASN A 92 23.97 -18.65 25.12
N ASP A 93 22.88 -18.01 24.68
CA ASP A 93 22.23 -16.93 25.42
C ASP A 93 21.75 -17.47 26.79
N THR A 94 21.91 -16.68 27.86
CA THR A 94 21.40 -17.07 29.19
C THR A 94 19.87 -16.87 29.27
N GLN A 95 19.18 -17.68 30.08
CA GLN A 95 17.71 -17.61 30.25
C GLN A 95 17.22 -16.21 30.67
N SER A 96 18.03 -15.46 31.42
CA SER A 96 17.78 -14.07 31.82
C SER A 96 17.80 -13.08 30.64
N GLU A 97 18.71 -13.26 29.67
CA GLU A 97 18.79 -12.39 28.48
C GLU A 97 17.63 -12.62 27.52
N ILE A 98 17.15 -13.86 27.40
CA ILE A 98 15.97 -14.22 26.62
C ILE A 98 14.72 -13.55 27.20
N LEU A 99 14.58 -13.61 28.52
CA LEU A 99 13.46 -13.07 29.27
C LEU A 99 13.41 -11.53 29.20
N ASN A 100 14.54 -10.86 29.34
CA ASN A 100 14.64 -9.40 29.18
C ASN A 100 14.21 -8.94 27.77
N ARG A 101 14.57 -9.68 26.71
CA ARG A 101 14.14 -9.37 25.34
C ARG A 101 12.63 -9.55 25.15
N GLN A 102 12.00 -10.51 25.84
CA GLN A 102 10.54 -10.69 25.79
C GLN A 102 9.82 -9.50 26.41
N PHE A 103 10.31 -9.00 27.55
CA PHE A 103 9.74 -7.84 28.22
C PHE A 103 9.86 -6.55 27.41
N GLU A 104 11.00 -6.30 26.77
CA GLU A 104 11.14 -5.17 25.86
C GLU A 104 10.18 -5.26 24.66
N ASN A 105 9.95 -6.47 24.14
CA ASN A 105 9.02 -6.70 23.05
C ASN A 105 7.57 -6.37 23.46
N ASN A 106 7.15 -6.84 24.63
CA ASN A 106 5.80 -6.59 25.17
C ASN A 106 5.56 -5.12 25.51
N MET A 107 6.55 -4.42 26.09
CA MET A 107 6.50 -2.97 26.35
C MET A 107 6.29 -2.16 25.08
N ARG A 108 6.90 -2.60 23.98
CA ARG A 108 6.73 -1.96 22.68
C ARG A 108 5.34 -2.23 22.11
N ILE A 109 4.84 -3.46 22.19
CA ILE A 109 3.49 -3.80 21.70
C ILE A 109 2.44 -2.96 22.45
N LEU A 110 2.65 -2.69 23.74
CA LEU A 110 1.82 -1.77 24.52
C LEU A 110 1.81 -0.35 23.97
N ASN A 111 2.97 0.17 23.59
CA ASN A 111 3.06 1.48 22.98
C ASN A 111 2.34 1.53 21.63
N ASP A 112 2.50 0.51 20.78
CA ASP A 112 1.79 0.41 19.50
C ASP A 112 0.28 0.38 19.71
N CYS A 113 -0.20 -0.43 20.67
CA CYS A 113 -1.62 -0.48 21.02
C CYS A 113 -2.14 0.88 21.47
N TYR A 114 -1.44 1.57 22.38
CA TYR A 114 -1.83 2.90 22.84
C TYR A 114 -1.95 3.92 21.69
N GLU A 115 -0.94 3.99 20.81
CA GLU A 115 -0.94 4.94 19.69
C GLU A 115 -2.11 4.71 18.73
N ILE A 116 -2.47 3.45 18.47
CA ILE A 116 -3.60 3.10 17.62
C ILE A 116 -4.92 3.37 18.35
N MET A 117 -5.02 2.98 19.63
CA MET A 117 -6.16 3.29 20.49
C MET A 117 -6.42 4.78 20.57
N ALA A 118 -5.40 5.63 20.57
CA ALA A 118 -5.55 7.08 20.65
C ALA A 118 -6.10 7.71 19.36
N LYS A 119 -5.93 7.06 18.20
CA LYS A 119 -6.21 7.66 16.88
C LYS A 119 -7.35 7.01 16.10
N THR A 120 -7.62 5.73 16.34
CA THR A 120 -8.60 4.98 15.55
C THR A 120 -10.03 5.49 15.75
N LYS A 121 -10.81 5.51 14.66
CA LYS A 121 -12.25 5.83 14.66
C LYS A 121 -13.14 4.58 14.56
N ASN A 122 -12.55 3.40 14.39
CA ASN A 122 -13.25 2.13 14.29
C ASN A 122 -13.31 1.48 15.69
N SER A 123 -14.52 1.15 16.17
CA SER A 123 -14.77 0.57 17.49
C SER A 123 -14.08 -0.78 17.69
N ASP A 124 -14.13 -1.65 16.68
CA ASP A 124 -13.61 -3.01 16.79
C ASP A 124 -12.08 -3.01 16.83
N THR A 125 -11.47 -2.11 16.06
CA THR A 125 -10.02 -1.84 16.13
C THR A 125 -9.64 -1.26 17.49
N PHE A 126 -10.45 -0.38 18.07
CA PHE A 126 -10.19 0.19 19.39
C PHE A 126 -10.20 -0.88 20.49
N ILE A 127 -11.26 -1.69 20.55
CA ILE A 127 -11.41 -2.79 21.52
C ILE A 127 -10.28 -3.81 21.34
N SER A 128 -9.99 -4.22 20.11
CA SER A 128 -8.87 -5.13 19.83
C SER A 128 -7.53 -4.67 20.37
N ARG A 129 -7.19 -3.37 20.22
CA ARG A 129 -5.91 -2.83 20.68
C ARG A 129 -5.87 -2.71 22.20
N TYR A 130 -7.02 -2.44 22.81
CA TYR A 130 -7.18 -2.49 24.25
C TYR A 130 -6.94 -3.92 24.78
N ASP A 131 -7.58 -4.93 24.20
CA ASP A 131 -7.43 -6.32 24.63
C ASP A 131 -5.97 -6.79 24.49
N LEU A 132 -5.34 -6.51 23.34
CA LEU A 132 -3.92 -6.82 23.16
C LEU A 132 -3.03 -6.06 24.14
N ALA A 133 -3.35 -4.80 24.46
CA ALA A 133 -2.61 -4.06 25.48
C ALA A 133 -2.78 -4.70 26.87
N MET A 134 -3.99 -5.07 27.26
CA MET A 134 -4.25 -5.72 28.54
C MET A 134 -3.50 -7.06 28.66
N ASP A 135 -3.45 -7.85 27.59
CA ASP A 135 -2.65 -9.08 27.54
C ASP A 135 -1.16 -8.80 27.76
N LYS A 136 -0.62 -7.74 27.16
CA LYS A 136 0.80 -7.38 27.35
C LYS A 136 1.08 -6.80 28.73
N LEU A 137 0.12 -6.10 29.32
CA LEU A 137 0.18 -5.62 30.70
C LEU A 137 0.19 -6.78 31.69
N ASN A 138 -0.61 -7.83 31.46
CA ASN A 138 -0.60 -9.03 32.31
C ASN A 138 0.78 -9.71 32.32
N ILE A 139 1.43 -9.82 31.15
CA ILE A 139 2.79 -10.36 31.08
C ILE A 139 3.77 -9.47 31.87
N LEU A 140 3.65 -8.15 31.79
CA LEU A 140 4.50 -7.24 32.59
C LEU A 140 4.24 -7.35 34.09
N ARG A 141 2.98 -7.55 34.49
CA ARG A 141 2.59 -7.75 35.89
C ARG A 141 3.25 -9.00 36.46
N GLU A 142 3.14 -10.12 35.75
CA GLU A 142 3.81 -11.37 36.12
C GLU A 142 5.34 -11.18 36.20
N GLY A 143 5.92 -10.41 35.28
CA GLY A 143 7.34 -10.05 35.33
C GLY A 143 7.73 -9.21 36.54
N ALA A 144 6.84 -8.35 37.01
CA ALA A 144 7.06 -7.47 38.15
C ALA A 144 6.91 -8.22 39.48
N GLU A 145 5.91 -9.10 39.58
CA GLU A 145 5.72 -10.02 40.72
C GLU A 145 6.93 -10.94 40.95
N HIS A 146 7.69 -11.26 39.90
CA HIS A 146 8.92 -12.07 39.98
C HIS A 146 10.21 -11.22 40.05
N GLY A 147 10.11 -9.90 40.21
CA GLY A 147 11.25 -8.99 40.36
C GLY A 147 12.11 -8.80 39.10
N ILE A 148 11.59 -9.18 37.93
CA ILE A 148 12.28 -9.06 36.63
C ILE A 148 12.01 -7.70 35.98
N VAL A 149 10.84 -7.12 36.25
CA VAL A 149 10.41 -5.82 35.75
C VAL A 149 10.13 -4.89 36.92
N ASP A 150 10.49 -3.62 36.79
CA ASP A 150 10.16 -2.57 37.76
C ASP A 150 8.64 -2.38 37.84
N ASP A 151 8.04 -2.60 39.02
CA ASP A 151 6.60 -2.44 39.31
C ASP A 151 6.06 -1.09 38.82
N ASN A 152 6.87 -0.03 38.89
CA ASN A 152 6.48 1.31 38.43
C ASN A 152 6.21 1.36 36.91
N LYS A 153 6.81 0.46 36.11
CA LYS A 153 6.57 0.40 34.67
C LYS A 153 5.22 -0.23 34.34
N TYR A 154 4.81 -1.27 35.06
CA TYR A 154 3.50 -1.87 34.90
C TYR A 154 2.41 -0.85 35.22
N GLU A 155 2.45 -0.24 36.42
CA GLU A 155 1.42 0.72 36.84
C GLU A 155 1.30 1.91 35.88
N LYS A 156 2.44 2.45 35.43
CA LYS A 156 2.46 3.55 34.46
C LYS A 156 1.77 3.22 33.15
N TRP A 157 2.01 2.03 32.61
CA TRP A 157 1.38 1.61 31.35
C TRP A 157 -0.07 1.21 31.53
N PHE A 158 -0.41 0.56 32.65
CA PHE A 158 -1.78 0.22 32.99
C PHE A 158 -2.65 1.49 33.05
N ASN A 159 -2.21 2.49 33.82
CA ASN A 159 -2.91 3.77 33.93
C ASN A 159 -3.08 4.46 32.58
N LYS A 160 -2.03 4.45 31.75
CA LYS A 160 -2.03 5.08 30.42
C LYS A 160 -3.02 4.40 29.45
N ILE A 161 -3.11 3.07 29.48
CA ILE A 161 -4.04 2.30 28.63
C ILE A 161 -5.48 2.43 29.14
N ASP A 162 -5.70 2.31 30.45
CA ASP A 162 -7.01 2.43 31.10
C ASP A 162 -7.60 3.84 30.93
N GLU A 163 -6.79 4.89 31.08
CA GLU A 163 -7.22 6.27 30.82
C GLU A 163 -7.69 6.45 29.37
N CYS A 164 -6.91 5.95 28.40
CA CYS A 164 -7.29 5.99 26.99
C CYS A 164 -8.61 5.24 26.72
N TYR A 165 -8.79 4.08 27.36
CA TYR A 165 -10.03 3.31 27.29
C TYR A 165 -11.23 4.11 27.81
N ARG A 166 -11.14 4.62 29.05
CA ARG A 166 -12.22 5.37 29.70
C ARG A 166 -12.61 6.64 28.92
N MET A 167 -11.62 7.38 28.42
CA MET A 167 -11.88 8.60 27.66
C MET A 167 -12.60 8.35 26.34
N ARG A 168 -12.33 7.22 25.69
CA ARG A 168 -12.75 6.99 24.31
C ARG A 168 -13.88 5.99 24.15
N ILE A 169 -14.10 5.07 25.09
CA ILE A 169 -15.15 4.05 24.97
C ILE A 169 -16.54 4.68 24.77
N GLY A 170 -16.84 5.78 25.48
CA GLY A 170 -18.08 6.54 25.32
C GLY A 170 -18.25 7.19 23.94
N SER A 171 -17.16 7.48 23.22
CA SER A 171 -17.21 8.03 21.86
C SER A 171 -17.69 7.03 20.81
N PHE A 172 -17.73 5.73 21.15
CA PHE A 172 -18.21 4.66 20.28
C PHE A 172 -19.65 4.21 20.58
N SER A 173 -20.21 4.61 21.74
CA SER A 173 -21.58 4.22 22.16
C SER A 173 -22.72 4.95 21.43
N ASN A 174 -22.45 5.91 20.55
CA ASN A 174 -23.51 6.64 19.81
C ASN A 174 -23.88 6.03 18.45
N ASN A 175 -23.26 4.93 18.01
CA ASN A 175 -23.49 4.36 16.68
C ASN A 175 -24.29 3.05 16.63
N ASN A 176 -24.85 2.56 17.74
CA ASN A 176 -25.69 1.35 17.72
C ASN A 176 -26.97 1.51 18.57
N ARG A 177 -27.97 2.23 18.04
CA ARG A 177 -29.38 2.00 18.42
C ARG A 177 -29.96 0.93 17.50
N ASN A 178 -29.68 -0.33 17.82
CA ASN A 178 -30.57 -1.48 17.65
C ASN A 178 -29.79 -2.78 17.90
N LYS A 179 -29.77 -3.20 19.15
CA LYS A 179 -29.86 -4.60 19.59
C LYS A 179 -30.13 -4.57 21.09
N ASN A 180 -31.31 -5.05 21.48
CA ASN A 180 -31.71 -5.19 22.87
C ASN A 180 -30.69 -6.04 23.61
N VAL A 181 -29.98 -5.44 24.57
CA VAL A 181 -29.30 -6.16 25.64
C VAL A 181 -29.98 -5.71 26.94
N PRO A 182 -30.48 -6.63 27.78
CA PRO A 182 -31.14 -6.26 29.03
C PRO A 182 -30.17 -5.53 29.94
N ALA A 183 -30.68 -4.50 30.62
CA ALA A 183 -29.96 -3.84 31.69
C ALA A 183 -29.88 -4.77 32.90
N GLU A 184 -28.73 -5.39 33.15
CA GLU A 184 -28.45 -6.04 34.44
C GLU A 184 -27.04 -5.70 34.95
N THR A 185 -27.05 -5.06 36.12
CA THR A 185 -26.13 -5.08 37.26
C THR A 185 -24.61 -5.25 37.03
N LYS A 186 -23.85 -4.26 37.54
CA LYS A 186 -22.40 -4.33 37.75
C LYS A 186 -22.01 -5.64 38.47
N PRO A 187 -21.15 -6.49 37.89
CA PRO A 187 -20.47 -7.52 38.67
C PRO A 187 -19.23 -6.88 39.29
N THR A 188 -19.23 -6.73 40.61
CA THR A 188 -18.03 -6.48 41.40
C THR A 188 -17.23 -7.78 41.44
N VAL A 189 -16.40 -8.02 40.42
CA VAL A 189 -15.49 -9.17 40.42
C VAL A 189 -14.28 -8.79 41.26
N THR A 190 -14.12 -9.43 42.41
CA THR A 190 -12.95 -9.24 43.26
C THR A 190 -11.80 -10.15 42.81
N THR A 191 -10.57 -9.78 43.11
CA THR A 191 -9.33 -10.50 42.76
C THR A 191 -9.32 -11.98 43.17
N SER A 192 -10.15 -12.36 44.13
CA SER A 192 -10.40 -13.75 44.55
C SER A 192 -11.14 -14.59 43.50
N ASP A 193 -12.02 -13.97 42.71
CA ASP A 193 -12.86 -14.67 41.73
C ASP A 193 -12.06 -15.03 40.47
N ILE A 194 -11.09 -14.19 40.10
CA ILE A 194 -10.11 -14.50 39.04
C ILE A 194 -9.27 -15.72 39.43
N PHE A 195 -8.86 -15.84 40.69
CA PHE A 195 -8.07 -17.00 41.17
C PHE A 195 -8.87 -18.33 41.19
N LYS A 196 -10.20 -18.27 41.32
CA LYS A 196 -11.06 -19.46 41.22
C LYS A 196 -11.32 -19.90 39.78
N ILE A 197 -11.35 -18.97 38.83
CA ILE A 197 -11.49 -19.28 37.40
C ILE A 197 -10.22 -19.95 36.85
N THR A 198 -9.05 -19.61 37.39
CA THR A 198 -7.76 -20.19 36.96
C THR A 198 -7.49 -21.60 37.53
N LEU A 199 -8.32 -22.15 38.43
CA LEU A 199 -8.04 -23.43 39.12
C LEU A 199 -9.22 -24.41 39.30
N LYS A 200 -10.26 -24.36 38.46
CA LYS A 200 -11.24 -25.46 38.31
C LYS A 200 -11.50 -25.70 36.81
N GLU A 201 -11.20 -26.83 36.19
CA GLU A 201 -10.80 -28.15 36.65
C GLU A 201 -9.59 -28.60 35.83
N ARG A 202 -8.57 -29.17 36.49
CA ARG A 202 -7.64 -30.07 35.79
C ARG A 202 -8.49 -31.25 35.32
N TYR A 203 -8.90 -31.19 34.06
CA TYR A 203 -9.43 -32.34 33.35
C TYR A 203 -8.36 -33.44 33.40
N VAL A 204 -8.71 -34.55 34.03
CA VAL A 204 -7.94 -35.79 33.96
C VAL A 204 -8.16 -36.31 32.53
N PRO A 205 -7.12 -36.52 31.72
CA PRO A 205 -7.31 -36.82 30.31
C PRO A 205 -7.95 -38.19 30.14
N ASP A 206 -9.02 -38.25 29.36
CA ASP A 206 -9.45 -39.47 28.69
C ASP A 206 -8.50 -39.67 27.49
N ASP A 207 -7.90 -40.86 27.36
CA ASP A 207 -6.74 -41.21 26.52
C ASP A 207 -7.00 -41.21 25.00
N SER A 208 -7.82 -40.28 24.50
CA SER A 208 -8.18 -40.18 23.07
C SER A 208 -7.58 -38.95 22.37
N TYR A 209 -6.30 -38.67 22.58
CA TYR A 209 -5.60 -37.66 21.78
C TYR A 209 -5.20 -38.20 20.40
N LEU A 210 -5.63 -37.52 19.34
CA LEU A 210 -5.13 -37.74 17.99
C LEU A 210 -3.67 -37.28 17.88
N ASN A 211 -2.83 -38.09 17.26
CA ASN A 211 -1.49 -37.68 16.85
C ASN A 211 -1.57 -36.73 15.65
N PHE A 212 -0.59 -35.83 15.50
CA PHE A 212 -0.45 -34.91 14.35
C PHE A 212 -0.49 -35.64 12.98
N ASP A 213 -0.24 -36.95 12.99
CA ASP A 213 -0.22 -37.86 11.83
C ASP A 213 -1.55 -37.94 11.05
N ASN A 214 -2.69 -37.60 11.66
CA ASN A 214 -4.00 -37.66 11.01
C ASN A 214 -4.42 -36.35 10.29
N ILE A 215 -3.52 -35.35 10.22
CA ILE A 215 -3.76 -34.09 9.52
C ILE A 215 -2.90 -34.06 8.26
N ASN A 216 -3.54 -34.06 7.09
CA ASN A 216 -2.85 -34.16 5.81
C ASN A 216 -2.61 -32.78 5.19
N ILE A 217 -1.59 -32.07 5.71
CA ILE A 217 -1.20 -30.75 5.21
C ILE A 217 -0.42 -30.90 3.90
N PRO A 218 -0.85 -30.26 2.79
CA PRO A 218 -0.13 -30.24 1.52
C PRO A 218 1.33 -29.82 1.67
N SER A 219 2.23 -30.42 0.88
CA SER A 219 3.68 -30.20 1.01
C SER A 219 4.12 -28.74 0.82
N ASP A 220 3.45 -28.00 -0.08
CA ASP A 220 3.68 -26.58 -0.36
C ASP A 220 3.27 -25.68 0.82
N VAL A 221 2.23 -26.09 1.58
CA VAL A 221 1.83 -25.43 2.83
C VAL A 221 2.76 -25.82 3.97
N LYS A 222 2.99 -27.13 4.16
CA LYS A 222 3.78 -27.70 5.26
C LYS A 222 5.19 -27.10 5.32
N GLU A 223 5.81 -26.87 4.17
CA GLU A 223 7.16 -26.35 4.11
C GLU A 223 7.28 -24.86 4.48
N LEU A 224 6.15 -24.14 4.57
CA LEU A 224 6.08 -22.73 4.97
C LEU A 224 5.58 -22.55 6.41
N LEU A 225 5.38 -23.65 7.14
CA LEU A 225 4.99 -23.63 8.55
C LEU A 225 6.20 -23.47 9.45
N TRP A 226 5.99 -22.75 10.55
CA TRP A 226 6.93 -22.63 11.66
C TRP A 226 6.49 -23.59 12.77
N VAL A 227 7.23 -24.68 13.02
CA VAL A 227 6.84 -25.78 13.93
C VAL A 227 7.93 -26.08 14.96
N LYS A 228 7.63 -25.88 16.25
CA LYS A 228 8.59 -26.00 17.38
C LYS A 228 9.42 -27.29 17.28
N GLY A 229 10.75 -27.18 17.36
CA GLY A 229 11.69 -28.31 17.32
C GLY A 229 12.43 -28.56 16.00
N ASN A 230 11.91 -28.12 14.84
CA ASN A 230 12.59 -28.26 13.54
C ASN A 230 13.55 -27.10 13.20
N ASN A 231 14.85 -27.20 13.58
CA ASN A 231 15.96 -26.29 13.25
C ASN A 231 15.75 -24.81 13.64
N TYR A 232 15.80 -24.55 14.95
CA TYR A 232 15.46 -23.27 15.59
C TYR A 232 16.66 -22.35 15.86
N GLU A 233 17.28 -21.78 14.83
CA GLU A 233 18.18 -20.63 15.03
C GLU A 233 18.14 -19.67 13.82
N GLU A 234 17.24 -18.68 13.84
CA GLU A 234 17.41 -17.49 13.00
C GLU A 234 17.93 -16.32 13.85
N ASN A 235 19.23 -16.06 13.74
CA ASN A 235 19.88 -14.76 13.94
C ASN A 235 19.43 -13.95 15.18
N GLY A 236 19.25 -14.63 16.33
CA GLY A 236 19.03 -13.98 17.63
C GLY A 236 17.69 -13.26 17.80
N GLU A 237 16.65 -13.57 17.00
CA GLU A 237 15.28 -13.10 17.24
C GLU A 237 14.49 -14.08 18.12
N ASN A 238 13.76 -13.56 19.12
CA ASN A 238 12.98 -14.40 20.02
C ASN A 238 11.65 -14.81 19.36
N ILE A 239 11.65 -16.00 18.77
CA ILE A 239 10.51 -16.60 18.04
C ILE A 239 9.45 -17.18 19.01
N PHE A 240 9.69 -17.25 20.33
CA PHE A 240 8.66 -17.71 21.29
C PHE A 240 7.40 -16.82 21.36
N SER A 241 7.47 -15.63 20.78
CA SER A 241 6.32 -14.71 20.61
C SER A 241 5.77 -14.67 19.17
N GLU A 242 6.23 -15.55 18.29
CA GLU A 242 5.77 -15.63 16.90
C GLU A 242 4.33 -16.17 16.85
N PRO A 243 3.37 -15.39 16.34
CA PRO A 243 1.97 -15.84 16.28
C PRO A 243 1.73 -17.06 15.41
N SER A 244 2.54 -17.27 14.37
CA SER A 244 2.43 -18.43 13.46
C SER A 244 3.10 -19.71 13.97
N LEU A 245 3.80 -19.66 15.11
CA LEU A 245 4.57 -20.78 15.64
C LEU A 245 3.63 -21.88 16.16
N ILE A 246 3.62 -23.02 15.47
CA ILE A 246 2.92 -24.22 15.88
C ILE A 246 3.74 -24.90 16.99
N ASP A 247 3.20 -24.89 18.21
CA ASP A 247 3.72 -25.65 19.33
C ASP A 247 3.02 -27.01 19.40
N THR A 248 3.77 -28.07 19.10
CA THR A 248 3.27 -29.45 19.08
C THR A 248 3.01 -30.02 20.48
N ASP A 249 3.48 -29.36 21.54
CA ASP A 249 3.25 -29.79 22.92
C ASP A 249 1.88 -29.34 23.44
N LEU A 250 1.17 -28.50 22.69
CA LEU A 250 -0.14 -27.98 23.07
C LEU A 250 -1.27 -28.93 22.63
N SER A 251 -2.21 -29.21 23.55
CA SER A 251 -3.33 -30.13 23.30
C SER A 251 -4.20 -29.72 22.11
N ILE A 252 -4.68 -30.71 21.36
CA ILE A 252 -5.60 -30.54 20.22
C ILE A 252 -6.84 -31.36 20.54
N GLU A 253 -8.02 -30.77 20.38
CA GLU A 253 -9.30 -31.43 20.61
C GLU A 253 -10.10 -31.49 19.31
N PRO A 254 -10.39 -32.70 18.78
CA PRO A 254 -11.20 -32.84 17.59
C PRO A 254 -12.58 -32.21 17.80
N ALA A 255 -12.96 -31.32 16.91
CA ALA A 255 -14.28 -30.73 16.89
C ALA A 255 -14.98 -31.03 15.58
N GLY A 256 -16.31 -31.01 15.59
CA GLY A 256 -17.10 -30.93 14.36
C GLY A 256 -16.66 -29.70 13.56
N TYR A 257 -15.79 -29.89 12.56
CA TYR A 257 -15.16 -28.85 11.76
C TYR A 257 -16.19 -27.88 11.14
N LEU A 258 -17.36 -28.40 10.81
CA LEU A 258 -18.46 -27.66 10.20
C LEU A 258 -19.19 -26.71 11.15
N ASN A 259 -19.16 -26.95 12.48
CA ASN A 259 -19.93 -26.17 13.45
C ASN A 259 -19.15 -24.99 14.06
N ASN A 260 -17.81 -24.99 13.97
CA ASN A 260 -16.95 -24.03 14.69
C ASN A 260 -15.94 -23.29 13.81
N ASN A 261 -15.95 -23.49 12.50
CA ASN A 261 -15.03 -22.82 11.57
C ASN A 261 -15.19 -21.29 11.54
N LYS A 262 -16.39 -20.77 11.85
CA LYS A 262 -16.69 -19.33 11.90
C LYS A 262 -16.63 -18.70 13.30
N GLU A 263 -16.24 -19.48 14.32
CA GLU A 263 -16.05 -18.93 15.65
C GLU A 263 -14.88 -17.94 15.62
N SER A 264 -15.16 -16.69 16.03
CA SER A 264 -14.14 -15.64 16.05
C SER A 264 -13.03 -15.99 17.03
N ILE A 265 -11.79 -15.94 16.54
CA ILE A 265 -10.59 -16.10 17.39
C ILE A 265 -9.99 -14.75 17.82
N GLY A 266 -10.74 -13.67 17.59
CA GLY A 266 -10.34 -12.32 17.93
C GLY A 266 -9.25 -11.74 17.01
N TYR A 267 -8.83 -10.53 17.35
CA TYR A 267 -7.80 -9.81 16.62
C TYR A 267 -6.40 -10.13 17.14
N TYR A 268 -5.39 -10.01 16.27
CA TYR A 268 -4.00 -10.41 16.54
C TYR A 268 -3.86 -11.85 17.08
N PRO A 269 -4.47 -12.81 16.40
CA PRO A 269 -4.45 -14.19 16.85
C PRO A 269 -3.03 -14.75 16.87
N SER A 270 -2.81 -15.74 17.72
CA SER A 270 -1.59 -16.52 17.79
C SER A 270 -1.91 -17.96 18.10
N TYR A 271 -1.19 -18.90 17.49
CA TYR A 271 -1.44 -20.34 17.64
C TYR A 271 -1.45 -20.78 19.12
N ASN A 272 -0.53 -20.25 19.92
CA ASN A 272 -0.43 -20.59 21.35
C ASN A 272 -1.65 -20.17 22.19
N LYS A 273 -2.40 -19.15 21.76
CA LYS A 273 -3.60 -18.65 22.47
C LYS A 273 -4.88 -19.35 22.04
N LEU A 274 -4.84 -20.12 20.95
CA LEU A 274 -5.97 -20.90 20.49
C LEU A 274 -6.34 -21.94 21.55
N THR A 275 -7.63 -22.16 21.76
CA THR A 275 -8.12 -23.30 22.55
C THR A 275 -7.78 -24.62 21.83
N PRO A 276 -7.76 -25.78 22.54
CA PRO A 276 -7.52 -27.08 21.88
C PRO A 276 -8.39 -27.33 20.65
N ARG A 277 -9.66 -26.91 20.71
CA ARG A 277 -10.62 -26.96 19.61
C ARG A 277 -10.27 -26.02 18.45
N GLN A 278 -9.88 -24.79 18.73
CA GLN A 278 -9.46 -23.82 17.71
C GLN A 278 -8.15 -24.24 17.03
N ARG A 279 -7.21 -24.88 17.75
CA ARG A 279 -6.01 -25.48 17.14
C ARG A 279 -6.38 -26.56 16.14
N TYR A 280 -7.33 -27.43 16.48
CA TYR A 280 -7.83 -28.44 15.54
C TYR A 280 -8.42 -27.79 14.28
N VAL A 281 -9.26 -26.76 14.42
CA VAL A 281 -9.82 -26.02 13.27
C VAL A 281 -8.73 -25.41 12.41
N TYR A 282 -7.73 -24.75 13.01
CA TYR A 282 -6.59 -24.16 12.29
C TYR A 282 -5.81 -25.22 11.50
N LEU A 283 -5.44 -26.32 12.15
CA LEU A 283 -4.65 -27.39 11.52
C LEU A 283 -5.44 -28.11 10.41
N LYS A 284 -6.76 -28.31 10.58
CA LYS A 284 -7.63 -28.81 9.50
C LYS A 284 -7.78 -27.81 8.37
N TRP A 285 -7.83 -26.50 8.65
CA TRP A 285 -7.82 -25.48 7.60
C TRP A 285 -6.52 -25.49 6.78
N LEU A 286 -5.37 -25.82 7.38
CA LEU A 286 -4.11 -25.96 6.63
C LEU A 286 -4.13 -27.10 5.59
N GLU A 287 -5.04 -28.07 5.70
CA GLU A 287 -5.23 -29.10 4.66
C GLU A 287 -5.81 -28.51 3.36
N ASP A 288 -6.65 -27.48 3.49
CA ASP A 288 -7.22 -26.72 2.38
C ASP A 288 -7.30 -25.22 2.74
N ILE A 289 -6.19 -24.53 2.49
CA ILE A 289 -6.08 -23.09 2.71
C ILE A 289 -6.97 -22.26 1.77
N THR A 290 -7.63 -22.87 0.78
CA THR A 290 -8.56 -22.17 -0.13
C THR A 290 -9.96 -22.07 0.47
N ASN A 291 -10.24 -22.81 1.54
CA ASN A 291 -11.50 -22.72 2.26
C ASN A 291 -11.67 -21.34 2.89
N ASN A 292 -12.61 -20.56 2.37
CA ASN A 292 -12.95 -19.19 2.81
C ASN A 292 -14.08 -19.12 3.85
N GLN A 293 -14.54 -20.27 4.36
CA GLN A 293 -15.59 -20.34 5.39
C GLN A 293 -15.03 -20.36 6.83
N VAL A 294 -13.73 -20.11 6.99
CA VAL A 294 -13.07 -20.01 8.30
C VAL A 294 -12.99 -18.56 8.77
N ASP A 295 -12.83 -18.35 10.08
CA ASP A 295 -12.46 -17.04 10.61
C ASP A 295 -11.14 -16.55 10.00
N ILE A 296 -11.11 -15.29 9.55
CA ILE A 296 -9.95 -14.68 8.88
C ILE A 296 -8.70 -14.68 9.78
N GLY A 297 -8.87 -14.73 11.10
CA GLY A 297 -7.78 -14.82 12.03
C GLY A 297 -6.88 -16.04 11.78
N TYR A 298 -7.44 -17.18 11.36
CA TYR A 298 -6.65 -18.36 11.00
C TYR A 298 -5.74 -18.09 9.80
N VAL A 299 -6.24 -17.36 8.81
CA VAL A 299 -5.46 -16.89 7.66
C VAL A 299 -4.33 -15.96 8.11
N PHE A 300 -4.62 -15.05 9.06
CA PHE A 300 -3.61 -14.17 9.64
C PHE A 300 -2.51 -14.92 10.40
N ILE A 301 -2.85 -15.96 11.18
CA ILE A 301 -1.85 -16.81 11.85
C ILE A 301 -0.86 -17.37 10.81
N PHE A 302 -1.34 -17.97 9.72
CA PHE A 302 -0.44 -18.50 8.69
C PHE A 302 0.33 -17.38 7.96
N TYR A 303 -0.35 -16.29 7.61
CA TYR A 303 0.23 -15.14 6.92
C TYR A 303 1.39 -14.49 7.71
N TYR A 304 1.33 -14.42 9.03
CA TYR A 304 2.43 -13.89 9.83
C TYR A 304 3.74 -14.69 9.64
N GLY A 305 3.63 -16.00 9.47
CA GLY A 305 4.77 -16.87 9.15
C GLY A 305 5.30 -16.62 7.74
N LEU A 306 4.41 -16.35 6.77
CA LEU A 306 4.79 -15.99 5.40
C LEU A 306 5.55 -14.66 5.34
N GLU A 307 5.18 -13.67 6.15
CA GLU A 307 5.93 -12.39 6.25
C GLU A 307 7.38 -12.59 6.71
N ARG A 308 7.68 -13.60 7.55
CA ARG A 308 9.07 -13.94 7.87
C ARG A 308 9.80 -14.55 6.68
N HIS A 309 9.13 -15.42 5.93
CA HIS A 309 9.72 -16.00 4.72
C HIS A 309 9.99 -14.96 3.63
N LEU A 310 9.18 -13.91 3.55
CA LEU A 310 9.45 -12.76 2.68
C LEU A 310 10.75 -12.03 3.06
N LEU A 311 11.06 -11.93 4.36
CA LEU A 311 12.24 -11.21 4.83
C LEU A 311 13.53 -12.04 4.86
N TYR A 312 13.44 -13.31 5.28
CA TYR A 312 14.62 -14.12 5.62
C TYR A 312 14.60 -15.56 5.10
N GLY A 313 13.45 -16.03 4.62
CA GLY A 313 13.25 -17.45 4.34
C GLY A 313 12.99 -17.75 2.87
N LYS A 314 11.94 -18.55 2.64
CA LYS A 314 11.58 -19.08 1.32
C LYS A 314 10.80 -18.05 0.50
N PHE A 315 11.46 -16.95 0.13
CA PHE A 315 10.87 -15.77 -0.52
C PHE A 315 9.89 -16.09 -1.66
N GLU A 316 10.33 -16.74 -2.74
CA GLU A 316 9.47 -17.01 -3.92
C GLU A 316 8.26 -17.89 -3.57
N LYS A 317 8.45 -18.86 -2.65
CA LYS A 317 7.38 -19.74 -2.18
C LYS A 317 6.35 -18.97 -1.35
N ALA A 318 6.82 -18.06 -0.49
CA ALA A 318 5.94 -17.19 0.30
C ALA A 318 5.16 -16.22 -0.59
N VAL A 319 5.78 -15.61 -1.61
CA VAL A 319 5.08 -14.77 -2.59
C VAL A 319 3.94 -15.53 -3.26
N ASN A 320 4.22 -16.73 -3.77
CA ASN A 320 3.20 -17.56 -4.42
C ASN A 320 2.07 -17.95 -3.45
N MET A 321 2.43 -18.30 -2.21
CA MET A 321 1.45 -18.68 -1.19
C MET A 321 0.57 -17.50 -0.77
N ILE A 322 1.14 -16.30 -0.60
CA ILE A 322 0.38 -15.08 -0.31
C ILE A 322 -0.58 -14.76 -1.46
N ASN A 323 -0.13 -14.84 -2.71
CA ASN A 323 -0.99 -14.63 -3.87
C ASN A 323 -2.14 -15.67 -3.93
N LYS A 324 -1.85 -16.94 -3.65
CA LYS A 324 -2.89 -17.99 -3.54
C LYS A 324 -3.92 -17.64 -2.47
N LEU A 325 -3.50 -17.25 -1.27
CA LEU A 325 -4.42 -16.83 -0.21
C LEU A 325 -5.28 -15.63 -0.64
N ARG A 326 -4.69 -14.62 -1.30
CA ARG A 326 -5.40 -13.43 -1.78
C ARG A 326 -6.50 -13.74 -2.81
N MET A 327 -6.39 -14.83 -3.55
CA MET A 327 -7.41 -15.26 -4.52
C MET A 327 -8.68 -15.82 -3.87
N TYR A 328 -8.58 -16.40 -2.67
CA TYR A 328 -9.69 -17.08 -2.01
C TYR A 328 -10.25 -16.32 -0.80
N HIS A 329 -9.46 -15.44 -0.19
CA HIS A 329 -9.81 -14.74 1.05
C HIS A 329 -10.04 -13.24 0.83
N GLU A 330 -11.30 -12.89 0.57
CA GLU A 330 -11.74 -11.50 0.39
C GLU A 330 -11.89 -10.78 1.74
N ASN A 331 -10.78 -10.35 2.32
CA ASN A 331 -10.77 -9.50 3.50
C ASN A 331 -9.93 -8.24 3.26
N SER A 332 -10.54 -7.06 3.42
CA SER A 332 -9.91 -5.77 3.10
C SER A 332 -8.60 -5.52 3.85
N SER A 333 -8.53 -5.92 5.13
CA SER A 333 -7.31 -5.76 5.93
C SER A 333 -6.22 -6.73 5.47
N PHE A 334 -6.57 -8.00 5.25
CA PHE A 334 -5.63 -8.99 4.74
C PHE A 334 -5.10 -8.59 3.36
N LEU A 335 -5.97 -8.18 2.44
CA LEU A 335 -5.59 -7.71 1.11
C LEU A 335 -4.68 -6.48 1.16
N ALA A 336 -4.92 -5.55 2.10
CA ALA A 336 -4.05 -4.39 2.27
C ALA A 336 -2.67 -4.75 2.80
N TYR A 337 -2.59 -5.46 3.93
CA TYR A 337 -1.33 -5.84 4.54
C TYR A 337 -0.48 -6.72 3.61
N SER A 338 -1.10 -7.70 2.95
CA SER A 338 -0.38 -8.59 2.04
C SER A 338 0.09 -7.88 0.78
N ALA A 339 -0.65 -6.92 0.24
CA ALA A 339 -0.17 -6.12 -0.90
C ALA A 339 1.03 -5.25 -0.52
N ASP A 340 0.96 -4.60 0.65
CA ASP A 340 2.07 -3.78 1.18
C ASP A 340 3.32 -4.64 1.43
N ALA A 341 3.17 -5.82 2.04
CA ALA A 341 4.28 -6.75 2.26
C ALA A 341 4.91 -7.23 0.94
N LEU A 342 4.11 -7.53 -0.08
CA LEU A 342 4.62 -7.90 -1.40
C LEU A 342 5.37 -6.73 -2.07
N LEU A 343 4.87 -5.49 -1.96
CA LEU A 343 5.55 -4.29 -2.48
C LEU A 343 6.89 -4.02 -1.78
N ILE A 344 6.92 -4.12 -0.45
CA ILE A 344 8.14 -4.00 0.35
C ILE A 344 9.15 -5.06 -0.10
N SER A 345 8.69 -6.28 -0.31
CA SER A 345 9.55 -7.38 -0.74
C SER A 345 10.07 -7.16 -2.17
N ALA A 346 9.22 -6.70 -3.09
CA ALA A 346 9.63 -6.33 -4.45
C ALA A 346 10.74 -5.26 -4.42
N PHE A 347 10.60 -4.26 -3.54
CA PHE A 347 11.62 -3.24 -3.32
C PHE A 347 12.92 -3.83 -2.76
N MET A 348 12.85 -4.61 -1.69
CA MET A 348 14.02 -5.21 -1.03
C MET A 348 14.81 -6.14 -1.97
N HIS A 349 14.11 -6.89 -2.82
CA HIS A 349 14.70 -7.83 -3.77
C HIS A 349 14.94 -7.26 -5.17
N ARG A 350 14.58 -5.98 -5.41
CA ARG A 350 14.66 -5.30 -6.73
C ARG A 350 13.96 -6.08 -7.86
N LYS A 351 12.80 -6.67 -7.56
CA LYS A 351 12.00 -7.49 -8.50
C LYS A 351 10.89 -6.64 -9.11
N ILE A 352 11.15 -6.04 -10.28
CA ILE A 352 10.18 -5.22 -11.01
C ILE A 352 8.97 -6.04 -11.44
N ASP A 353 9.21 -7.27 -11.91
CA ASP A 353 8.20 -8.22 -12.36
C ASP A 353 7.19 -8.61 -11.27
N LEU A 354 7.57 -8.47 -9.99
CA LEU A 354 6.67 -8.68 -8.88
C LEU A 354 5.69 -7.50 -8.70
N ILE A 355 6.14 -6.26 -8.96
CA ILE A 355 5.29 -5.06 -8.85
C ILE A 355 4.11 -5.16 -9.83
N GLU A 356 4.38 -5.59 -11.06
CA GLU A 356 3.37 -5.75 -12.12
C GLU A 356 2.28 -6.78 -11.78
N LYS A 357 2.60 -7.75 -10.91
CA LYS A 357 1.68 -8.81 -10.47
C LYS A 357 0.82 -8.40 -9.27
N ILE A 358 1.11 -7.27 -8.62
CA ILE A 358 0.39 -6.83 -7.42
C ILE A 358 -0.77 -5.93 -7.84
N ASN A 359 -1.98 -6.25 -7.36
CA ASN A 359 -3.09 -5.30 -7.44
C ASN A 359 -2.84 -4.10 -6.51
N LEU A 360 -2.30 -3.02 -7.08
CA LEU A 360 -1.95 -1.78 -6.39
C LEU A 360 -3.15 -1.02 -5.81
N GLU A 361 -4.39 -1.35 -6.19
CA GLU A 361 -5.59 -0.75 -5.58
C GLU A 361 -5.80 -1.23 -4.14
N THR A 362 -5.31 -2.42 -3.83
CA THR A 362 -5.39 -2.99 -2.49
C THR A 362 -4.27 -2.48 -1.56
N SER A 363 -3.19 -1.92 -2.11
CA SER A 363 -2.05 -1.41 -1.34
C SER A 363 -2.21 0.02 -0.84
N SER A 364 -1.38 0.41 0.13
CA SER A 364 -1.17 1.80 0.52
C SER A 364 -0.68 2.63 -0.67
N ARG A 365 -1.40 3.71 -0.99
CA ARG A 365 -1.09 4.60 -2.12
C ARG A 365 0.30 5.22 -2.00
N ASP A 366 0.68 5.62 -0.79
CA ASP A 366 1.94 6.30 -0.54
C ASP A 366 3.12 5.32 -0.65
N LEU A 367 2.94 4.09 -0.15
CA LEU A 367 3.94 3.02 -0.28
C LEU A 367 4.11 2.60 -1.74
N ALA A 368 3.02 2.36 -2.46
CA ALA A 368 3.06 2.01 -3.89
C ALA A 368 3.80 3.09 -4.68
N THR A 369 3.48 4.37 -4.44
CA THR A 369 4.16 5.50 -5.08
C THR A 369 5.66 5.45 -4.82
N PHE A 370 6.07 5.34 -3.55
CA PHE A 370 7.48 5.26 -3.18
C PHE A 370 8.19 4.08 -3.87
N VAL A 371 7.62 2.88 -3.79
CA VAL A 371 8.23 1.65 -4.34
C VAL A 371 8.36 1.74 -5.85
N ILE A 372 7.32 2.15 -6.56
CA ILE A 372 7.36 2.29 -8.03
C ILE A 372 8.46 3.26 -8.41
N GLY A 373 8.45 4.48 -7.87
CA GLY A 373 9.46 5.48 -8.23
C GLY A 373 10.88 5.06 -7.85
N ALA A 374 11.07 4.39 -6.72
CA ALA A 374 12.39 3.97 -6.25
C ALA A 374 12.96 2.75 -7.01
N VAL A 375 12.10 1.90 -7.58
CA VAL A 375 12.52 0.71 -8.32
C VAL A 375 12.62 0.98 -9.83
N THR A 376 11.63 1.67 -10.41
CA THR A 376 11.54 1.89 -11.87
C THR A 376 12.21 3.19 -12.32
N ASN A 377 12.40 4.15 -11.41
CA ASN A 377 12.79 5.55 -11.69
C ASN A 377 11.83 6.27 -12.65
N LYS A 378 10.59 5.80 -12.78
CA LYS A 378 9.60 6.32 -13.72
C LYS A 378 8.20 6.31 -13.10
N TYR A 379 7.42 7.35 -13.36
CA TYR A 379 5.98 7.36 -13.09
C TYR A 379 5.20 7.47 -14.40
N SER A 380 4.30 6.51 -14.61
CA SER A 380 3.29 6.57 -15.67
C SER A 380 2.22 7.61 -15.33
N SER A 381 1.36 7.92 -16.30
CA SER A 381 0.15 8.74 -16.08
C SER A 381 -0.71 8.24 -14.93
N SER A 382 -0.82 6.91 -14.78
CA SER A 382 -1.60 6.30 -13.70
C SER A 382 -0.98 6.54 -12.32
N ASP A 383 0.35 6.52 -12.23
CA ASP A 383 1.08 6.79 -10.99
C ASP A 383 0.95 8.26 -10.59
N LEU A 384 1.05 9.18 -11.56
CA LEU A 384 0.82 10.61 -11.33
C LEU A 384 -0.62 10.89 -10.88
N LEU A 385 -1.60 10.20 -11.45
CA LEU A 385 -3.00 10.32 -11.05
C LEU A 385 -3.25 9.80 -9.62
N ARG A 386 -2.51 8.77 -9.18
CA ARG A 386 -2.59 8.20 -7.82
C ARG A 386 -2.22 9.24 -6.76
N MET A 387 -1.22 10.07 -7.03
CA MET A 387 -0.73 11.11 -6.11
C MET A 387 -1.46 12.46 -6.21
N ARG A 388 -2.46 12.60 -7.08
CA ARG A 388 -3.11 13.88 -7.42
C ARG A 388 -3.53 14.71 -6.20
N ARG A 389 -4.12 14.08 -5.18
CA ARG A 389 -4.60 14.78 -3.97
C ARG A 389 -3.44 15.26 -3.12
N SER A 390 -2.40 14.45 -2.98
CA SER A 390 -1.21 14.76 -2.18
C SER A 390 -0.41 15.93 -2.79
N VAL A 391 -0.47 16.10 -4.12
CA VAL A 391 0.15 17.24 -4.82
C VAL A 391 -0.78 18.45 -5.00
N GLY A 392 -1.99 18.42 -4.40
CA GLY A 392 -2.92 19.57 -4.39
C GLY A 392 -3.90 19.65 -5.57
N PHE A 393 -3.98 18.64 -6.43
CA PHE A 393 -4.99 18.57 -7.48
C PHE A 393 -6.33 18.05 -6.92
N THR A 394 -7.36 18.89 -6.96
CA THR A 394 -8.67 18.62 -6.34
C THR A 394 -9.81 18.45 -7.34
N ASN A 395 -9.63 18.86 -8.60
CA ASN A 395 -10.70 18.88 -9.59
C ASN A 395 -10.85 17.52 -10.32
N ASP A 396 -11.55 16.61 -9.66
CA ASP A 396 -11.80 15.25 -10.17
C ASP A 396 -12.91 15.18 -11.24
N ARG A 397 -13.46 16.30 -11.72
CA ARG A 397 -14.64 16.32 -12.62
C ARG A 397 -14.44 15.46 -13.87
N TYR A 398 -13.34 15.67 -14.59
CA TYR A 398 -13.07 14.96 -15.84
C TYR A 398 -12.52 13.56 -15.61
N ILE A 399 -11.77 13.35 -14.52
CA ILE A 399 -11.31 12.01 -14.11
C ILE A 399 -12.52 11.10 -13.85
N LYS A 400 -13.59 11.61 -13.23
CA LYS A 400 -14.80 10.81 -12.93
C LYS A 400 -15.69 10.57 -14.15
N ASN A 401 -15.85 11.56 -15.01
CA ASN A 401 -16.86 11.52 -16.07
C ASN A 401 -16.30 11.14 -17.44
N GLN A 402 -14.98 11.25 -17.63
CA GLN A 402 -14.28 11.11 -18.91
C GLN A 402 -12.86 10.56 -18.65
N TYR A 403 -12.77 9.45 -17.91
CA TYR A 403 -11.50 8.89 -17.44
C TYR A 403 -10.52 8.61 -18.59
N ASP A 404 -10.95 7.89 -19.62
CA ASP A 404 -10.08 7.50 -20.75
C ASP A 404 -9.54 8.72 -21.50
N LEU A 405 -10.40 9.70 -21.76
CA LEU A 405 -9.99 10.96 -22.38
C LEU A 405 -9.01 11.74 -21.50
N PHE A 406 -9.22 11.77 -20.18
CA PHE A 406 -8.28 12.42 -19.27
C PHE A 406 -6.92 11.71 -19.24
N MET A 407 -6.92 10.38 -19.23
CA MET A 407 -5.69 9.58 -19.26
C MET A 407 -4.92 9.77 -20.57
N HIS A 408 -5.62 9.75 -21.71
CA HIS A 408 -5.03 10.04 -23.02
C HIS A 408 -4.38 11.44 -23.06
N GLU A 409 -5.08 12.48 -22.59
CA GLU A 409 -4.50 13.82 -22.56
C GLU A 409 -3.35 13.94 -21.55
N LEU A 410 -3.37 13.15 -20.47
CA LEU A 410 -2.27 13.09 -19.51
C LEU A 410 -1.00 12.48 -20.14
N ASP A 411 -1.14 11.40 -20.90
CA ASP A 411 -0.04 10.81 -21.68
C ASP A 411 0.51 11.82 -22.71
N ASN A 412 -0.37 12.53 -23.42
CA ASN A 412 0.03 13.57 -24.38
C ASN A 412 0.84 14.69 -23.71
N VAL A 413 0.44 15.16 -22.52
CA VAL A 413 1.20 16.16 -21.78
C VAL A 413 2.60 15.66 -21.41
N LEU A 414 2.73 14.38 -21.02
CA LEU A 414 4.03 13.79 -20.72
C LEU A 414 4.92 13.72 -21.96
N ILE A 415 4.39 13.22 -23.07
CA ILE A 415 5.12 13.12 -24.36
C ILE A 415 5.53 14.51 -24.84
N GLU A 416 4.66 15.50 -24.75
CA GLU A 416 4.97 16.86 -25.20
C GLU A 416 6.09 17.50 -24.36
N ARG A 417 6.00 17.41 -23.03
CA ARG A 417 6.95 18.03 -22.08
C ARG A 417 8.28 17.29 -21.99
N TYR A 418 8.26 15.97 -22.00
CA TYR A 418 9.42 15.14 -21.66
C TYR A 418 9.91 14.25 -22.82
N LYS A 419 9.18 14.22 -23.95
CA LYS A 419 9.45 13.34 -25.11
C LYS A 419 9.36 11.85 -24.80
N GLU A 420 8.70 11.53 -23.70
CA GLU A 420 8.54 10.18 -23.17
C GLU A 420 7.14 10.05 -22.56
N PRO A 421 6.50 8.86 -22.58
CA PRO A 421 5.18 8.64 -21.99
C PRO A 421 5.23 8.46 -20.46
N TYR A 422 6.25 8.99 -19.79
CA TYR A 422 6.43 8.88 -18.34
C TYR A 422 7.20 10.08 -17.78
N TYR A 423 7.01 10.33 -16.49
CA TYR A 423 7.81 11.27 -15.71
C TYR A 423 9.05 10.56 -15.16
N VAL A 424 10.24 11.14 -15.39
CA VAL A 424 11.50 10.60 -14.85
C VAL A 424 11.65 10.97 -13.38
N VAL A 425 11.79 9.97 -12.52
CA VAL A 425 11.98 10.13 -11.08
C VAL A 425 13.46 10.07 -10.77
N ARG A 426 13.99 11.11 -10.13
CA ARG A 426 15.40 11.19 -9.75
C ARG A 426 15.57 10.89 -8.27
N LYS A 427 16.79 10.49 -7.91
CA LYS A 427 17.15 10.23 -6.51
C LYS A 427 17.01 11.49 -5.66
N GLU A 428 17.33 12.65 -6.24
CA GLU A 428 17.21 13.96 -5.62
C GLU A 428 15.77 14.29 -5.25
N ASP A 429 14.80 13.79 -6.02
CA ASP A 429 13.38 14.04 -5.76
C ASP A 429 12.96 13.43 -4.40
N PHE A 430 13.50 12.25 -4.05
CA PHE A 430 13.31 11.62 -2.74
C PHE A 430 14.18 12.24 -1.63
N LEU A 431 15.40 12.65 -1.94
CA LEU A 431 16.31 13.25 -0.93
C LEU A 431 15.82 14.63 -0.46
N ASN A 432 15.12 15.36 -1.33
CA ASN A 432 14.57 16.68 -1.05
C ASN A 432 13.15 16.65 -0.44
N SER A 433 12.59 15.46 -0.23
CA SER A 433 11.33 15.27 0.49
C SER A 433 11.45 15.68 1.96
N LYS A 434 10.46 16.44 2.46
CA LYS A 434 10.38 16.88 3.86
C LYS A 434 9.59 15.90 4.73
N GLY A 435 8.59 15.26 4.13
CA GLY A 435 7.68 14.28 4.73
C GLY A 435 8.21 12.85 4.69
N LYS A 436 7.55 11.98 5.45
CA LYS A 436 7.86 10.56 5.53
C LYS A 436 6.58 9.74 5.52
N ILE A 437 6.63 8.61 4.83
CA ILE A 437 5.60 7.58 4.88
C ILE A 437 6.04 6.50 5.87
N THR A 438 5.07 5.89 6.56
CA THR A 438 5.33 4.74 7.44
C THR A 438 5.11 3.46 6.67
N ILE A 439 6.09 2.58 6.70
CA ILE A 439 6.04 1.23 6.16
C ILE A 439 5.82 0.30 7.35
N ALA A 440 4.82 -0.58 7.28
CA ALA A 440 4.47 -1.48 8.38
C ALA A 440 4.20 -2.91 7.89
N MET A 441 4.79 -3.89 8.56
CA MET A 441 4.46 -5.32 8.42
C MET A 441 3.38 -5.71 9.44
N ALA A 442 2.51 -6.66 9.08
CA ALA A 442 1.41 -7.06 9.95
C ALA A 442 1.87 -7.89 11.15
N ASN A 443 2.86 -8.76 10.94
CA ASN A 443 3.43 -9.66 11.95
C ASN A 443 3.99 -8.82 13.09
N TYR A 444 3.24 -8.82 14.18
CA TYR A 444 3.51 -7.99 15.34
C TYR A 444 4.67 -8.48 16.18
N SER A 445 5.17 -9.69 15.94
CA SER A 445 6.35 -10.22 16.61
C SER A 445 7.67 -9.74 15.98
N LEU A 446 7.67 -9.26 14.73
CA LEU A 446 8.85 -8.70 14.06
C LEU A 446 9.43 -7.51 14.83
N ARG A 447 10.76 -7.40 14.96
CA ARG A 447 11.41 -6.29 15.71
C ARG A 447 10.99 -4.90 15.19
N LEU A 448 10.86 -3.87 16.05
CA LEU A 448 10.44 -2.49 15.66
C LEU A 448 11.11 -1.97 14.39
N LYS A 449 12.44 -2.07 14.29
CA LYS A 449 13.22 -1.58 13.15
C LYS A 449 12.98 -2.36 11.84
N LYS A 450 12.33 -3.52 11.93
CA LYS A 450 12.01 -4.44 10.83
C LYS A 450 10.51 -4.46 10.52
N ARG A 451 9.67 -4.32 11.56
CA ARG A 451 8.23 -4.19 11.45
C ARG A 451 7.85 -2.82 10.91
N PHE A 452 8.51 -1.77 11.38
CA PHE A 452 8.30 -0.41 10.94
C PHE A 452 9.55 0.15 10.30
N ALA A 453 9.37 0.75 9.13
CA ALA A 453 10.38 1.54 8.45
C ALA A 453 9.77 2.87 8.00
N TYR A 454 10.64 3.80 7.63
CA TYR A 454 10.21 5.08 7.08
C TYR A 454 10.84 5.26 5.71
N ALA A 455 10.02 5.70 4.77
CA ALA A 455 10.48 6.11 3.45
C ALA A 455 10.16 7.59 3.23
N PRO A 456 10.94 8.29 2.39
CA PRO A 456 10.60 9.66 1.99
C PRO A 456 9.24 9.71 1.30
N ASP A 457 8.41 10.66 1.71
CA ASP A 457 7.20 11.00 0.97
C ASP A 457 7.58 11.90 -0.21
N ILE A 458 7.63 11.36 -1.42
CA ILE A 458 8.01 12.14 -2.60
C ILE A 458 7.07 13.32 -2.86
N THR A 459 5.79 13.22 -2.47
CA THR A 459 4.80 14.28 -2.68
C THR A 459 5.02 15.49 -1.77
N SER A 460 5.85 15.35 -0.74
CA SER A 460 6.28 16.44 0.14
C SER A 460 7.46 17.26 -0.40
N ASN A 461 8.05 16.85 -1.54
CA ASN A 461 9.02 17.67 -2.26
C ASN A 461 8.26 18.73 -3.07
N GLU A 462 8.46 20.01 -2.73
CA GLU A 462 7.74 21.13 -3.32
C GLU A 462 7.93 21.28 -4.84
N GLU A 463 9.15 21.04 -5.33
CA GLU A 463 9.45 21.12 -6.78
C GLU A 463 8.76 19.98 -7.53
N PHE A 464 8.89 18.76 -7.01
CA PHE A 464 8.22 17.58 -7.57
C PHE A 464 6.69 17.77 -7.58
N ALA A 465 6.10 18.13 -6.44
CA ALA A 465 4.66 18.32 -6.30
C ALA A 465 4.13 19.40 -7.26
N LYS A 466 4.85 20.53 -7.39
CA LYS A 466 4.51 21.60 -8.34
C LYS A 466 4.55 21.10 -9.78
N ASN A 467 5.55 20.31 -10.15
CA ASN A 467 5.68 19.75 -11.49
C ASN A 467 4.51 18.81 -11.81
N VAL A 468 4.21 17.86 -10.92
CA VAL A 468 3.10 16.91 -11.09
C VAL A 468 1.75 17.62 -11.13
N LEU A 469 1.52 18.59 -10.25
CA LEU A 469 0.32 19.43 -10.28
C LEU A 469 0.19 20.13 -11.63
N GLY A 470 1.27 20.72 -12.15
CA GLY A 470 1.29 21.38 -13.44
C GLY A 470 0.98 20.45 -14.62
N ILE A 471 1.38 19.17 -14.55
CA ILE A 471 1.05 18.16 -15.55
C ILE A 471 -0.46 17.83 -15.51
N LEU A 472 -1.00 17.55 -14.32
CA LEU A 472 -2.42 17.22 -14.12
C LEU A 472 -3.34 18.40 -14.50
N THR A 473 -2.94 19.63 -14.18
CA THR A 473 -3.68 20.84 -14.56
C THR A 473 -3.69 21.06 -16.06
N GLU A 474 -2.58 20.80 -16.76
CA GLU A 474 -2.53 20.93 -18.21
C GLU A 474 -3.45 19.92 -18.89
N ALA A 475 -3.41 18.65 -18.47
CA ALA A 475 -4.31 17.61 -18.97
C ALA A 475 -5.79 18.00 -18.73
N HIS A 476 -6.10 18.53 -17.54
CA HIS A 476 -7.43 19.05 -17.23
C HIS A 476 -7.89 20.15 -18.19
N GLU A 477 -7.04 21.13 -18.47
CA GLU A 477 -7.38 22.23 -19.38
C GLU A 477 -7.51 21.75 -20.83
N LYS A 478 -6.71 20.77 -21.28
CA LYS A 478 -6.88 20.14 -22.60
C LYS A 478 -8.26 19.47 -22.73
N VAL A 479 -8.65 18.63 -21.77
CA VAL A 479 -9.99 18.00 -21.75
C VAL A 479 -11.12 19.03 -21.73
N LYS A 480 -10.95 20.12 -20.96
CA LYS A 480 -11.91 21.22 -20.92
C LYS A 480 -12.03 21.94 -22.26
N LEU A 481 -10.92 22.16 -22.96
CA LEU A 481 -10.90 22.75 -24.31
C LEU A 481 -11.59 21.86 -25.33
N ILE A 482 -11.33 20.55 -25.30
CA ILE A 482 -12.02 19.56 -26.15
C ILE A 482 -13.53 19.63 -25.91
N ASN A 483 -13.96 19.59 -24.64
CA ASN A 483 -15.37 19.72 -24.30
C ASN A 483 -15.99 21.06 -24.74
N ARG A 484 -15.24 22.16 -24.66
CA ARG A 484 -15.71 23.48 -25.14
C ARG A 484 -15.89 23.49 -26.65
N LYS A 485 -14.94 22.90 -27.40
CA LYS A 485 -15.05 22.72 -28.86
C LYS A 485 -16.29 21.88 -29.19
N ASN A 486 -16.45 20.74 -28.53
CA ASN A 486 -17.61 19.85 -28.74
C ASN A 486 -18.94 20.55 -28.44
N ARG A 487 -19.02 21.38 -27.38
CA ARG A 487 -20.22 22.18 -27.09
C ARG A 487 -20.49 23.26 -28.13
N LYS A 488 -19.46 23.92 -28.67
CA LYS A 488 -19.62 24.89 -29.76
C LYS A 488 -20.14 24.21 -31.02
N LEU A 489 -19.60 23.04 -31.37
CA LEU A 489 -20.08 22.23 -32.50
C LEU A 489 -21.56 21.85 -32.30
N LYS A 490 -21.94 21.40 -31.09
CA LYS A 490 -23.35 21.14 -30.72
C LYS A 490 -24.24 22.38 -30.85
N GLN A 491 -23.82 23.53 -30.32
CA GLN A 491 -24.58 24.79 -30.37
C GLN A 491 -24.70 25.38 -31.78
N GLN A 492 -23.78 25.05 -32.67
CA GLN A 492 -23.79 25.44 -34.08
C GLN A 492 -24.67 24.51 -34.95
N GLY A 493 -25.43 23.59 -34.34
CA GLY A 493 -26.33 22.69 -35.07
C GLY A 493 -25.61 21.56 -35.81
N GLN A 494 -24.33 21.30 -35.52
CA GLN A 494 -23.57 20.15 -36.05
C GLN A 494 -23.67 18.95 -35.09
N GLU A 495 -24.84 18.69 -34.50
CA GLU A 495 -25.07 17.46 -33.74
C GLU A 495 -25.65 16.41 -34.67
N ILE A 496 -24.76 15.56 -35.17
CA ILE A 496 -25.12 14.32 -35.83
C ILE A 496 -25.36 13.28 -34.73
N ASP A 497 -26.62 12.86 -34.56
CA ASP A 497 -26.97 11.73 -33.70
C ASP A 497 -26.40 10.44 -34.32
N ILE A 498 -25.23 10.02 -33.83
CA ILE A 498 -24.48 8.90 -34.40
C ILE A 498 -25.30 7.61 -34.42
N ASP A 499 -26.14 7.36 -33.42
CA ASP A 499 -26.94 6.14 -33.38
C ASP A 499 -28.11 6.20 -34.38
N LYS A 500 -28.73 7.39 -34.55
CA LYS A 500 -29.71 7.63 -35.62
C LYS A 500 -29.09 7.47 -37.00
N GLU A 501 -27.89 8.01 -37.21
CA GLU A 501 -27.14 7.92 -38.46
C GLU A 501 -26.69 6.50 -38.78
N LEU A 502 -26.19 5.78 -37.78
CA LEU A 502 -25.85 4.37 -37.91
C LEU A 502 -27.06 3.55 -38.39
N ASN A 503 -28.23 3.79 -37.79
CA ASN A 503 -29.47 3.13 -38.22
C ASN A 503 -29.88 3.56 -39.64
N HIS A 504 -29.69 4.83 -40.00
CA HIS A 504 -29.94 5.30 -41.37
C HIS A 504 -29.03 4.59 -42.39
N VAL A 505 -27.72 4.52 -42.13
CA VAL A 505 -26.74 3.84 -43.01
C VAL A 505 -27.06 2.35 -43.13
N ILE A 506 -27.36 1.67 -42.02
CA ILE A 506 -27.70 0.25 -42.02
C ILE A 506 -28.98 -0.02 -42.83
N ASN A 507 -30.02 0.80 -42.66
CA ASN A 507 -31.28 0.64 -43.38
C ASN A 507 -31.18 0.90 -44.89
N ASN A 508 -30.12 1.58 -45.34
CA ASN A 508 -29.89 1.93 -46.75
C ASN A 508 -28.75 1.13 -47.40
N ILE A 509 -28.35 0.00 -46.81
CA ILE A 509 -27.38 -0.93 -47.43
C ILE A 509 -27.96 -1.46 -48.74
N SER A 510 -27.23 -1.26 -49.84
CA SER A 510 -27.56 -1.82 -51.15
C SER A 510 -26.93 -3.21 -51.34
N TYR A 511 -27.47 -4.03 -52.25
CA TYR A 511 -26.95 -5.38 -52.52
C TYR A 511 -26.54 -5.53 -53.99
N SER A 512 -25.43 -6.25 -54.22
CA SER A 512 -24.83 -6.39 -55.56
C SER A 512 -25.57 -7.33 -56.53
N VAL A 513 -26.47 -8.19 -56.06
CA VAL A 513 -27.15 -9.21 -56.88
C VAL A 513 -28.63 -9.33 -56.47
N TYR A 514 -29.49 -9.58 -57.47
CA TYR A 514 -30.92 -9.90 -57.30
C TYR A 514 -31.17 -11.37 -57.67
N PRO A 515 -31.98 -12.16 -56.92
CA PRO A 515 -32.72 -11.78 -55.72
C PRO A 515 -31.81 -11.60 -54.50
N HIS A 516 -32.17 -10.67 -53.62
CA HIS A 516 -31.36 -10.32 -52.46
C HIS A 516 -31.35 -11.47 -51.45
N LYS A 517 -30.15 -12.02 -51.19
CA LYS A 517 -29.93 -12.76 -49.95
C LYS A 517 -29.68 -11.72 -48.86
N GLU A 518 -30.65 -11.49 -47.98
CA GLU A 518 -30.47 -10.61 -46.83
C GLU A 518 -29.38 -11.18 -45.92
N ILE A 519 -28.19 -10.58 -45.96
CA ILE A 519 -27.07 -10.92 -45.08
C ILE A 519 -27.13 -9.94 -43.91
N PRO A 520 -27.44 -10.40 -42.68
CA PRO A 520 -27.65 -9.52 -41.54
C PRO A 520 -26.37 -8.77 -41.18
N VAL A 521 -26.48 -7.54 -40.68
CA VAL A 521 -25.33 -6.78 -40.15
C VAL A 521 -24.97 -7.34 -38.77
N ILE A 522 -23.75 -7.84 -38.61
CA ILE A 522 -23.26 -8.39 -37.33
C ILE A 522 -22.72 -7.29 -36.41
N GLU A 523 -22.57 -7.59 -35.11
CA GLU A 523 -22.13 -6.60 -34.12
C GLU A 523 -20.78 -5.95 -34.47
N LYS A 524 -19.81 -6.74 -34.96
CA LYS A 524 -18.51 -6.20 -35.39
C LYS A 524 -18.64 -5.17 -36.51
N GLU A 525 -19.55 -5.39 -37.45
CA GLU A 525 -19.81 -4.44 -38.53
C GLU A 525 -20.53 -3.20 -38.02
N ARG A 526 -21.48 -3.36 -37.09
CA ARG A 526 -22.16 -2.23 -36.45
C ARG A 526 -21.17 -1.31 -35.73
N ILE A 527 -20.25 -1.88 -34.95
CA ILE A 527 -19.19 -1.14 -34.26
C ILE A 527 -18.29 -0.45 -35.28
N PHE A 528 -17.81 -1.16 -36.30
CA PHE A 528 -16.94 -0.56 -37.33
C PHE A 528 -17.61 0.60 -38.07
N ILE A 529 -18.86 0.44 -38.51
CA ILE A 529 -19.62 1.48 -39.20
C ILE A 529 -19.82 2.68 -38.28
N LYS A 530 -20.14 2.45 -37.00
CA LYS A 530 -20.25 3.51 -35.99
C LYS A 530 -18.95 4.30 -35.85
N SER A 531 -17.81 3.62 -35.69
CA SER A 531 -16.49 4.25 -35.61
C SER A 531 -16.14 5.05 -36.87
N LEU A 532 -16.53 4.56 -38.06
CA LEU A 532 -16.35 5.30 -39.31
C LEU A 532 -17.19 6.59 -39.36
N ILE A 533 -18.48 6.51 -38.97
CA ILE A 533 -19.37 7.68 -38.88
C ILE A 533 -18.81 8.71 -37.89
N GLU A 534 -18.34 8.25 -36.72
CA GLU A 534 -17.73 9.10 -35.70
C GLU A 534 -16.46 9.80 -36.24
N ALA A 535 -15.56 9.05 -36.88
CA ALA A 535 -14.34 9.60 -37.47
C ALA A 535 -14.64 10.61 -38.58
N MET A 536 -15.58 10.32 -39.47
CA MET A 536 -16.01 11.25 -40.52
C MET A 536 -16.65 12.51 -39.93
N THR A 537 -17.45 12.36 -38.87
CA THR A 537 -18.11 13.48 -38.17
C THR A 537 -17.09 14.40 -37.50
N GLN A 538 -16.11 13.84 -36.80
CA GLN A 538 -15.03 14.60 -36.16
C GLN A 538 -14.21 15.43 -37.15
N GLN A 539 -14.14 14.98 -38.41
CA GLN A 539 -13.39 15.63 -39.47
C GLN A 539 -14.25 16.57 -40.34
N GLY A 540 -15.55 16.71 -40.02
CA GLY A 540 -16.50 17.53 -40.78
C GLY A 540 -16.82 17.00 -42.18
N LEU A 541 -16.63 15.68 -42.41
CA LEU A 541 -16.82 15.03 -43.71
C LEU A 541 -18.13 14.25 -43.83
N TYR A 542 -18.80 14.01 -42.70
CA TYR A 542 -19.99 13.15 -42.65
C TYR A 542 -21.26 13.87 -43.10
N GLU A 543 -21.98 13.26 -44.04
CA GLU A 543 -23.39 13.54 -44.33
C GLU A 543 -24.09 12.21 -44.66
N ALA A 544 -25.29 12.00 -44.10
CA ALA A 544 -26.03 10.74 -44.15
C ALA A 544 -26.14 10.13 -45.57
N GLU A 545 -26.49 10.95 -46.55
CA GLU A 545 -26.73 10.53 -47.93
C GLU A 545 -25.44 10.24 -48.73
N ARG A 546 -24.28 10.64 -48.18
CA ARG A 546 -22.99 10.55 -48.86
C ARG A 546 -22.28 9.24 -48.58
N LEU A 547 -22.41 8.66 -47.39
CA LEU A 547 -21.80 7.36 -47.07
C LEU A 547 -22.68 6.22 -47.58
N LYS A 548 -22.16 5.44 -48.54
CA LYS A 548 -22.87 4.31 -49.15
C LYS A 548 -22.14 3.00 -48.89
N LEU A 549 -22.90 2.03 -48.39
CA LEU A 549 -22.47 0.66 -48.22
C LEU A 549 -23.20 -0.24 -49.22
N GLN A 550 -22.44 -1.02 -49.98
CA GLN A 550 -22.98 -2.07 -50.84
C GLN A 550 -22.48 -3.43 -50.37
N ARG A 551 -23.41 -4.32 -50.02
CA ARG A 551 -23.15 -5.69 -49.61
C ARG A 551 -22.89 -6.59 -50.83
N LEU A 552 -21.76 -7.27 -50.82
CA LEU A 552 -21.38 -8.31 -51.78
C LEU A 552 -21.86 -9.70 -51.34
N THR A 553 -21.95 -10.63 -52.29
CA THR A 553 -22.42 -12.00 -52.07
C THR A 553 -21.54 -12.80 -51.09
N ASP A 554 -20.27 -12.42 -50.94
CA ASP A 554 -19.33 -13.04 -50.01
C ASP A 554 -19.37 -12.44 -48.58
N GLY A 555 -20.22 -11.44 -48.35
CA GLY A 555 -20.35 -10.72 -47.08
C GLY A 555 -19.49 -9.47 -46.97
N THR A 556 -18.64 -9.17 -47.96
CA THR A 556 -17.85 -7.92 -48.01
C THR A 556 -18.78 -6.71 -48.17
N PHE A 557 -18.41 -5.59 -47.55
CA PHE A 557 -18.92 -4.27 -47.89
C PHE A 557 -17.99 -3.54 -48.84
N ASN A 558 -18.52 -3.07 -49.96
CA ASN A 558 -17.96 -1.94 -50.70
C ASN A 558 -18.37 -0.66 -49.99
N VAL A 559 -17.40 0.22 -49.74
CA VAL A 559 -17.61 1.50 -49.05
C VAL A 559 -17.30 2.64 -50.00
N SER A 560 -18.25 3.55 -50.15
CA SER A 560 -18.12 4.74 -50.99
C SER A 560 -18.61 5.97 -50.24
N CYS A 561 -17.97 7.12 -50.47
CA CYS A 561 -18.45 8.40 -49.97
C CYS A 561 -18.61 9.35 -51.16
N ARG A 562 -19.80 9.95 -51.28
CA ARG A 562 -20.21 10.76 -52.43
C ARG A 562 -20.12 9.95 -53.73
N LYS A 563 -19.20 10.31 -54.61
CA LYS A 563 -18.88 9.62 -55.88
C LYS A 563 -17.51 8.93 -55.84
N CYS A 564 -16.80 8.98 -54.70
CA CYS A 564 -15.50 8.34 -54.54
C CYS A 564 -15.65 6.95 -53.92
N TYR A 565 -15.11 5.94 -54.59
CA TYR A 565 -14.92 4.60 -54.00
C TYR A 565 -13.76 4.67 -53.01
N ILE A 566 -13.99 4.27 -51.76
CA ILE A 566 -13.00 4.39 -50.67
C ILE A 566 -12.26 3.08 -50.46
N GLY A 567 -12.97 1.95 -50.52
CA GLY A 567 -12.39 0.64 -50.25
C GLY A 567 -13.42 -0.43 -49.95
N LYS A 568 -12.92 -1.54 -49.40
CA LYS A 568 -13.69 -2.73 -49.02
C LYS A 568 -13.39 -3.13 -47.60
N ILE A 569 -14.36 -3.74 -46.94
CA ILE A 569 -14.13 -4.43 -45.67
C ILE A 569 -14.99 -5.70 -45.56
N ARG A 570 -14.40 -6.79 -45.07
CA ARG A 570 -15.10 -8.04 -44.80
C ARG A 570 -14.87 -8.47 -43.36
N LEU A 571 -15.96 -8.54 -42.59
CA LEU A 571 -15.93 -8.96 -41.17
C LEU A 571 -16.73 -10.25 -40.91
N GLN A 572 -17.48 -10.78 -41.88
CA GLN A 572 -18.43 -11.90 -41.69
C GLN A 572 -17.90 -13.31 -42.04
N LYS A 573 -16.59 -13.51 -42.10
CA LYS A 573 -15.98 -14.80 -42.47
C LYS A 573 -14.70 -15.06 -41.68
N ILE A 574 -14.19 -16.28 -41.78
CA ILE A 574 -12.91 -16.69 -41.17
C ILE A 574 -11.77 -15.78 -41.65
N LYS A 575 -11.73 -15.48 -42.95
CA LYS A 575 -10.77 -14.51 -43.51
C LYS A 575 -11.36 -13.11 -43.53
N THR A 576 -10.90 -12.25 -42.64
CA THR A 576 -11.29 -10.84 -42.61
C THR A 576 -10.29 -10.01 -43.41
N TYR A 577 -10.72 -8.89 -43.98
CA TYR A 577 -9.79 -7.96 -44.59
C TYR A 577 -10.37 -6.55 -44.70
N MET A 578 -9.49 -5.57 -44.87
CA MET A 578 -9.80 -4.19 -45.21
C MET A 578 -8.90 -3.72 -46.35
N GLN A 579 -9.49 -3.15 -47.39
CA GLN A 579 -8.79 -2.54 -48.52
C GLN A 579 -8.70 -1.04 -48.32
N VAL A 580 -7.50 -0.48 -48.43
CA VAL A 580 -7.22 0.95 -48.36
C VAL A 580 -6.57 1.41 -49.67
N LEU A 581 -6.97 2.60 -50.14
CA LEU A 581 -6.40 3.23 -51.33
C LEU A 581 -5.44 4.35 -50.90
N LYS A 582 -4.21 4.33 -51.42
CA LYS A 582 -3.17 5.30 -51.08
C LYS A 582 -2.46 5.79 -52.34
N GLY A 583 -2.98 6.88 -52.93
CA GLY A 583 -2.54 7.32 -54.25
C GLY A 583 -3.01 6.32 -55.32
N GLU A 584 -2.07 5.80 -56.12
CA GLU A 584 -2.36 4.75 -57.11
C GLU A 584 -2.25 3.33 -56.52
N ASP A 585 -1.77 3.19 -55.29
CA ASP A 585 -1.55 1.89 -54.65
C ASP A 585 -2.79 1.38 -53.91
N ILE A 586 -2.95 0.06 -53.94
CA ILE A 586 -3.96 -0.67 -53.17
C ILE A 586 -3.27 -1.46 -52.07
N ILE A 587 -3.62 -1.15 -50.82
CA ILE A 587 -3.13 -1.86 -49.63
C ILE A 587 -4.25 -2.76 -49.09
N LEU A 588 -3.91 -4.00 -48.77
CA LEU A 588 -4.84 -4.98 -48.21
C LEU A 588 -4.35 -5.43 -46.83
N TYR A 589 -5.11 -5.10 -45.79
CA TYR A 589 -4.90 -5.60 -44.44
C TYR A 589 -5.76 -6.84 -44.24
N GLU A 590 -5.15 -7.98 -43.93
CA GLU A 590 -5.84 -9.27 -43.80
C GLU A 590 -5.75 -9.81 -42.37
N ASP A 591 -6.78 -10.54 -41.95
CA ASP A 591 -6.85 -11.32 -40.71
C ASP A 591 -6.52 -10.54 -39.42
N LYS A 592 -6.89 -9.25 -39.38
CA LYS A 592 -6.75 -8.36 -38.23
C LYS A 592 -7.93 -8.43 -37.25
N THR A 593 -7.71 -7.96 -36.02
CA THR A 593 -8.78 -7.71 -35.03
C THR A 593 -9.66 -6.54 -35.46
N LEU A 594 -10.83 -6.38 -34.81
CA LEU A 594 -11.73 -5.26 -35.12
C LEU A 594 -11.07 -3.91 -34.76
N GLU A 595 -10.37 -3.87 -33.64
CA GLU A 595 -9.65 -2.70 -33.14
C GLU A 595 -8.54 -2.29 -34.11
N GLU A 596 -7.76 -3.24 -34.61
CA GLU A 596 -6.74 -2.99 -35.64
C GLU A 596 -7.36 -2.43 -36.94
N TYR A 597 -8.51 -2.94 -37.40
CA TYR A 597 -9.19 -2.36 -38.56
C TYR A 597 -9.71 -0.93 -38.31
N ILE A 598 -10.15 -0.63 -37.09
CA ILE A 598 -10.62 0.71 -36.70
C ILE A 598 -9.48 1.72 -36.75
N GLU A 599 -8.25 1.34 -36.37
CA GLU A 599 -7.07 2.20 -36.49
C GLU A 599 -6.80 2.64 -37.94
N HIS A 600 -7.09 1.78 -38.92
CA HIS A 600 -6.94 2.09 -40.35
C HIS A 600 -8.05 2.99 -40.94
N ILE A 601 -9.08 3.37 -40.16
CA ILE A 601 -10.12 4.30 -40.62
C ILE A 601 -9.51 5.67 -40.98
N GLU A 602 -8.45 6.11 -40.29
CA GLU A 602 -7.78 7.39 -40.60
C GLU A 602 -7.24 7.44 -42.04
N GLU A 603 -6.84 6.30 -42.60
CA GLU A 603 -6.38 6.22 -43.99
C GLU A 603 -7.52 6.44 -44.98
N TRP A 604 -8.70 5.85 -44.72
CA TRP A 604 -9.93 6.14 -45.47
C TRP A 604 -10.34 7.60 -45.36
N ILE A 605 -10.26 8.20 -44.17
CA ILE A 605 -10.53 9.63 -43.97
C ILE A 605 -9.58 10.50 -44.80
N SER A 606 -8.28 10.18 -44.78
CA SER A 606 -7.25 10.90 -45.56
C SER A 606 -7.56 10.84 -47.06
N TYR A 607 -7.93 9.64 -47.56
CA TYR A 607 -8.30 9.44 -48.96
C TYR A 607 -9.59 10.20 -49.33
N ILE A 608 -10.62 10.19 -48.48
CA ILE A 608 -11.85 10.98 -48.70
C ILE A 608 -11.54 12.46 -48.84
N LYS A 609 -10.68 13.01 -47.97
CA LYS A 609 -10.23 14.41 -48.07
C LYS A 609 -9.48 14.71 -49.36
N HIS A 610 -8.75 13.73 -49.89
CA HIS A 610 -8.09 13.86 -51.18
C HIS A 610 -9.09 13.88 -52.34
N CYS A 611 -10.12 13.02 -52.33
CA CYS A 611 -11.18 13.04 -53.36
C CYS A 611 -12.03 14.32 -53.33
N ASP A 612 -12.09 15.02 -52.19
CA ASP A 612 -12.89 16.24 -51.98
C ASP A 612 -12.16 17.55 -52.39
N ARG A 613 -10.86 17.48 -52.70
CA ARG A 613 -10.07 18.57 -53.28
C ARG A 613 -10.15 18.55 -54.79
#